data_AF-A0A1F9F373-F1
#
_entry.id   AF-A0A1F9F373-F1
#
_cell.length_a   1.000
_cell.length_b   1.000
_cell.length_c   1.000
_cell.angle_alpha   90.00
_cell.angle_beta   90.00
_cell.angle_gamma   90.00
#
_symmetry.space_group_name_H-M   'P 1'
#
loop_
_entity.id
_entity.type
_entity.pdbx_description
1 polymer ?
#
loop_
_entity_poly.entity_id
_entity_poly.type
_entity_poly.pdbx_seq_one_letter_code
_entity_poly.pdbx_strand_id
1 'polypeptide(L)'
;MVFPDIPEEYMRHFIRGCWDGDGSVFFDRNRLVASYISGSKIFIERLVQELYKIGISKGGLSYMFGKNGKRVLVPVTKEMLSNHPDGRFPLVFFKVKRAEAYYIKVRGKENIERLYHYFYDGVDESMYLSRKFITFGIGFIRGG
;
A
#
# COMPACT_ATOMS: atom_id res chain seq x y z
N MET A 1 -18.84 0.63 -0.12
CA MET A 1 -18.37 -0.62 0.49
C MET A 1 -17.51 -0.30 1.70
N VAL A 2 -17.78 -0.90 2.84
CA VAL A 2 -16.93 -0.77 4.03
C VAL A 2 -15.86 -1.85 4.04
N PHE A 3 -14.78 -1.67 4.80
CA PHE A 3 -13.83 -2.75 5.04
C PHE A 3 -14.54 -3.81 5.91
N PRO A 4 -14.61 -5.08 5.46
CA PRO A 4 -15.35 -6.10 6.20
C PRO A 4 -14.62 -6.46 7.50
N ASP A 5 -15.38 -6.97 8.47
CA ASP A 5 -14.81 -7.55 9.68
C ASP A 5 -14.22 -8.93 9.33
N ILE A 6 -12.90 -9.05 9.44
CA ILE A 6 -12.15 -10.24 9.02
C ILE A 6 -11.26 -10.66 10.20
N PRO A 7 -11.32 -11.94 10.61
CA PRO A 7 -10.37 -12.47 11.60
C PRO A 7 -8.91 -12.21 11.20
N GLU A 8 -8.07 -11.83 12.16
CA GLU A 8 -6.68 -11.41 11.92
C GLU A 8 -5.89 -12.45 11.08
N GLU A 9 -6.11 -13.75 11.34
CA GLU A 9 -5.52 -14.87 10.60
C GLU A 9 -5.85 -14.90 9.09
N TYR A 10 -7.00 -14.35 8.69
CA TYR A 10 -7.43 -14.28 7.29
C TYR A 10 -7.15 -12.92 6.64
N MET A 11 -6.73 -11.93 7.42
CA MET A 11 -6.45 -10.57 6.93
C MET A 11 -5.44 -10.57 5.77
N ARG A 12 -4.39 -11.39 5.89
CA ARG A 12 -3.37 -11.52 4.82
C ARG A 12 -3.95 -12.04 3.52
N HIS A 13 -4.84 -13.02 3.58
CA HIS A 13 -5.47 -13.62 2.41
C HIS A 13 -6.46 -12.66 1.77
N PHE A 14 -7.22 -11.92 2.58
CA PHE A 14 -8.13 -10.89 2.09
C PHE A 14 -7.39 -9.78 1.35
N ILE A 15 -6.35 -9.21 1.94
CA ILE A 15 -5.58 -8.12 1.32
C ILE A 15 -4.88 -8.61 0.06
N ARG A 16 -4.31 -9.82 0.07
CA ARG A 16 -3.77 -10.45 -1.16
C ARG A 16 -4.85 -10.57 -2.23
N GLY A 17 -6.03 -11.08 -1.88
CA GLY A 17 -7.16 -11.21 -2.81
C GLY A 17 -7.58 -9.87 -3.43
N CYS A 18 -7.60 -8.79 -2.64
CA CYS A 18 -7.80 -7.43 -3.15
C CYS A 18 -6.73 -7.07 -4.20
N TRP A 19 -5.47 -7.35 -3.89
CA TRP A 19 -4.38 -7.06 -4.80
C TRP A 19 -4.40 -7.94 -6.05
N ASP A 20 -4.80 -9.19 -5.97
CA ASP A 20 -4.89 -10.12 -7.10
C ASP A 20 -6.06 -9.81 -8.02
N GLY A 21 -7.20 -9.36 -7.46
CA GLY A 21 -8.33 -8.83 -8.23
C GLY A 21 -8.01 -7.47 -8.87
N ASP A 22 -8.05 -6.39 -8.08
CA ASP A 22 -8.02 -5.01 -8.56
C ASP A 22 -6.66 -4.32 -8.41
N GLY A 23 -5.71 -4.96 -7.74
CA GLY A 23 -4.36 -4.44 -7.60
C GLY A 23 -3.54 -4.55 -8.89
N SER A 24 -2.46 -3.79 -8.94
CA SER A 24 -1.48 -3.79 -10.03
C SER A 24 -0.07 -3.81 -9.46
N VAL A 25 0.84 -4.49 -10.16
CA VAL A 25 2.28 -4.50 -9.87
C VAL A 25 2.97 -4.21 -11.20
N PHE A 26 3.78 -3.15 -11.25
CA PHE A 26 4.38 -2.67 -12.50
C PHE A 26 5.65 -1.85 -12.22
N PHE A 27 6.41 -1.58 -13.29
CA PHE A 27 7.58 -0.72 -13.22
C PHE A 27 7.22 0.73 -13.58
N ASP A 28 7.56 1.66 -12.69
CA ASP A 28 7.48 3.11 -12.90
C ASP A 28 8.90 3.68 -12.92
N ARG A 29 9.41 4.03 -14.11
CA ARG A 29 10.79 4.51 -14.32
C ARG A 29 11.84 3.61 -13.63
N ASN A 30 11.77 2.30 -13.92
CA ASN A 30 12.58 1.22 -13.34
C ASN A 30 12.38 0.92 -11.85
N ARG A 31 11.43 1.57 -11.17
CA ARG A 31 11.09 1.23 -9.78
C ARG A 31 9.89 0.30 -9.77
N LEU A 32 10.00 -0.82 -9.06
CA LEU A 32 8.85 -1.68 -8.83
C LEU A 32 7.83 -0.93 -7.94
N VAL A 33 6.58 -0.90 -8.39
CA VAL A 33 5.47 -0.24 -7.72
C VAL A 33 4.30 -1.21 -7.66
N ALA A 34 3.71 -1.34 -6.48
CA ALA A 34 2.42 -1.99 -6.31
C ALA A 34 1.36 -0.91 -6.04
N SER A 35 0.23 -0.97 -6.72
CA SER A 35 -0.88 -0.04 -6.50
C SER A 35 -2.19 -0.76 -6.33
N TYR A 36 -3.10 -0.15 -5.59
CA TYR A 36 -4.46 -0.61 -5.45
C TYR A 36 -5.41 0.58 -5.57
N ILE A 37 -6.55 0.38 -6.20
CA ILE A 37 -7.59 1.38 -6.43
C ILE A 37 -8.92 0.84 -5.89
N SER A 38 -9.70 1.70 -5.24
CA SER A 38 -11.03 1.37 -4.76
C SER A 38 -11.98 2.54 -4.93
N GLY A 39 -13.24 2.26 -5.26
CA GLY A 39 -14.31 3.26 -5.26
C GLY A 39 -14.68 3.76 -3.85
N SER A 40 -14.23 3.09 -2.80
CA SER A 40 -14.58 3.43 -1.42
C SER A 40 -13.44 4.07 -0.66
N LYS A 41 -13.67 5.31 -0.20
CA LYS A 41 -12.73 6.05 0.65
C LYS A 41 -12.48 5.34 1.98
N ILE A 42 -13.57 4.96 2.68
CA ILE A 42 -13.52 4.31 3.99
C ILE A 42 -12.77 2.98 3.91
N PHE A 43 -12.99 2.23 2.82
CA PHE A 43 -12.26 0.99 2.59
C PHE A 43 -10.75 1.25 2.46
N ILE A 44 -10.35 2.21 1.62
CA ILE A 44 -8.93 2.51 1.42
C ILE A 44 -8.27 3.09 2.68
N GLU A 45 -9.00 3.89 3.45
CA GLU A 45 -8.55 4.40 4.75
C GLU A 45 -8.21 3.24 5.70
N ARG A 46 -9.09 2.24 5.82
CA ARG A 46 -8.80 1.06 6.65
C ARG A 46 -7.69 0.19 6.07
N LEU A 47 -7.68 -0.05 4.75
CA LEU A 47 -6.63 -0.82 4.08
C LEU A 47 -5.24 -0.25 4.36
N VAL A 48 -5.09 1.07 4.32
CA VAL A 48 -3.84 1.76 4.65
C VAL A 48 -3.38 1.47 6.08
N GLN A 49 -4.31 1.40 7.03
CA GLN A 49 -3.97 1.07 8.43
C GLN A 49 -3.52 -0.39 8.56
N GLU A 50 -4.18 -1.33 7.87
CA GLU A 50 -3.75 -2.74 7.87
C GLU A 50 -2.36 -2.92 7.25
N LEU A 51 -2.07 -2.21 6.15
CA LEU A 51 -0.72 -2.20 5.57
C LEU A 51 0.31 -1.58 6.52
N TYR A 52 -0.08 -0.56 7.29
CA TYR A 52 0.81 0.06 8.26
C TYR A 52 1.15 -0.87 9.43
N LYS A 53 0.22 -1.70 9.90
CA LYS A 53 0.48 -2.71 10.95
C LYS A 53 1.58 -3.70 10.57
N ILE A 54 1.64 -4.10 9.30
CA ILE A 54 2.71 -4.97 8.77
C ILE A 54 3.97 -4.18 8.39
N GLY A 55 4.02 -2.90 8.79
CA GLY A 55 5.16 -2.02 8.66
C GLY A 55 5.37 -1.43 7.27
N ILE A 56 4.38 -1.50 6.38
CA ILE A 56 4.40 -0.76 5.11
C ILE A 56 4.04 0.70 5.39
N SER A 57 5.00 1.58 5.17
CA SER A 57 4.91 2.96 5.66
C SER A 57 5.59 3.95 4.73
N LYS A 58 5.35 5.24 4.97
CA LYS A 58 6.16 6.32 4.38
C LYS A 58 7.11 6.89 5.43
N GLY A 59 8.33 7.21 5.02
CA GLY A 59 9.31 7.86 5.90
C GLY A 59 9.11 9.38 6.03
N GLY A 60 9.37 9.91 7.23
CA GLY A 60 10.02 11.20 7.54
C GLY A 60 9.40 12.53 7.09
N LEU A 61 8.59 12.57 6.04
CA LEU A 61 7.88 13.79 5.62
C LEU A 61 6.38 13.55 5.55
N SER A 62 5.64 14.40 6.27
CA SER A 62 4.20 14.55 6.04
C SER A 62 3.97 15.55 4.92
N TYR A 63 3.08 15.20 4.01
CA TYR A 63 2.56 16.13 3.01
C TYR A 63 1.05 16.01 3.04
N MET A 64 0.35 17.13 3.11
CA MET A 64 -1.08 17.19 2.86
C MET A 64 -1.33 17.70 1.45
N PHE A 65 -2.49 17.36 0.90
CA PHE A 65 -2.95 17.99 -0.33
C PHE A 65 -3.71 19.25 0.04
N GLY A 66 -3.21 20.40 -0.40
CA GLY A 66 -3.99 21.64 -0.33
C GLY A 66 -5.26 21.51 -1.18
N LYS A 67 -6.23 22.41 -0.99
CA LYS A 67 -7.53 22.41 -1.71
C LYS A 67 -7.40 22.33 -3.25
N ASN A 68 -6.24 22.70 -3.80
CA ASN A 68 -5.95 22.71 -5.23
C ASN A 68 -5.24 21.44 -5.73
N GLY A 69 -5.10 20.40 -4.90
CA GLY A 69 -4.41 19.15 -5.24
C GLY A 69 -2.88 19.26 -5.30
N LYS A 70 -2.29 20.40 -4.93
CA LYS A 70 -0.84 20.55 -4.75
C LYS A 70 -0.40 19.90 -3.44
N ARG A 71 0.74 19.20 -3.48
CA ARG A 71 1.44 18.74 -2.28
C ARG A 71 1.92 19.95 -1.49
N VAL A 72 1.48 20.05 -0.25
CA VAL A 72 1.97 20.99 0.74
C VAL A 72 2.78 20.19 1.74
N LEU A 73 4.04 20.55 1.92
CA LEU A 73 4.89 19.95 2.94
C LEU A 73 4.31 20.38 4.29
N VAL A 74 3.91 19.40 5.09
CA VAL A 74 3.39 19.64 6.43
C VAL A 74 4.48 19.24 7.39
N PRO A 75 4.98 20.17 8.22
CA PRO A 75 5.92 19.83 9.28
C PRO A 75 5.35 18.66 10.09
N VAL A 76 6.17 17.65 10.33
CA VAL A 76 5.79 16.56 11.24
C VAL A 76 5.61 17.18 12.62
N THR A 77 4.39 17.13 13.16
CA THR A 77 4.08 17.73 14.47
C THR A 77 4.58 16.83 15.60
N LYS A 78 4.77 17.40 16.80
CA LYS A 78 5.09 16.62 18.00
C LYS A 78 4.01 15.57 18.31
N GLU A 79 2.75 15.90 18.06
CA GLU A 79 1.62 14.97 18.21
C GLU A 79 1.73 13.78 17.24
N MET A 80 2.08 14.03 15.98
CA MET A 80 2.30 12.95 15.00
C MET A 80 3.46 12.04 15.41
N LEU A 81 4.56 12.60 15.94
CA LEU A 81 5.69 11.81 16.46
C LEU A 81 5.32 11.07 17.76
N SER A 82 4.45 11.63 18.59
CA SER A 82 3.93 10.93 19.77
C SER A 82 3.14 9.68 19.38
N ASN A 83 2.37 9.75 18.29
CA ASN A 83 1.61 8.60 17.77
C ASN A 83 2.47 7.65 16.93
N HIS A 84 3.59 8.13 16.39
CA HIS A 84 4.50 7.38 15.51
C HIS A 84 5.97 7.67 15.87
N PRO A 85 6.46 7.12 17.00
CA PRO A 85 7.79 7.45 17.54
C PRO A 85 8.94 6.97 16.67
N ASP A 86 8.71 5.98 15.80
CA ASP A 86 9.68 5.48 14.83
C ASP A 86 9.83 6.38 13.58
N GLY A 87 9.05 7.48 13.51
CA GLY A 87 9.05 8.40 12.37
C GLY A 87 8.48 7.80 11.09
N ARG A 88 7.80 6.64 11.17
CA ARG A 88 7.12 5.99 10.06
C ARG A 88 5.63 6.27 10.14
N PHE A 89 5.02 6.62 9.02
CA PHE A 89 3.60 6.97 8.96
C PHE A 89 2.84 6.05 8.01
N PRO A 90 1.52 5.89 8.19
CA PRO A 90 0.69 5.21 7.21
C PRO A 90 0.85 5.81 5.81
N LEU A 91 0.65 4.98 4.79
CA LEU A 91 0.67 5.42 3.40
C LEU A 91 -0.38 6.51 3.15
N VAL A 92 -0.09 7.40 2.19
CA VAL A 92 -1.09 8.38 1.74
C VAL A 92 -1.85 7.81 0.55
N PHE A 93 -3.17 7.88 0.60
CA PHE A 93 -4.03 7.60 -0.54
C PHE A 93 -4.48 8.90 -1.23
N PHE A 94 -4.89 8.79 -2.48
CA PHE A 94 -5.19 9.93 -3.35
C PHE A 94 -6.55 9.73 -4.01
N LYS A 95 -7.35 10.80 -4.11
CA LYS A 95 -8.58 10.80 -4.90
C LYS A 95 -8.25 10.94 -6.39
N VAL A 96 -8.94 10.18 -7.24
CA VAL A 96 -8.87 10.31 -8.69
C VAL A 96 -9.66 11.55 -9.13
N LYS A 97 -9.07 12.41 -9.98
CA LYS A 97 -9.63 13.75 -10.30
C LYS A 97 -11.04 13.72 -10.92
N ARG A 98 -11.40 12.66 -11.65
CA ARG A 98 -12.64 12.55 -12.44
C ARG A 98 -13.42 11.27 -12.17
N ALA A 99 -13.13 10.60 -11.06
CA ALA A 99 -13.81 9.38 -10.68
C ALA A 99 -13.93 9.33 -9.17
N GLU A 100 -15.03 8.74 -8.70
CA GLU A 100 -15.22 8.46 -7.28
C GLU A 100 -14.46 7.21 -6.90
N ALA A 101 -13.14 7.37 -6.95
CA ALA A 101 -12.15 6.34 -6.71
C ALA A 101 -10.94 6.95 -6.00
N TYR A 102 -10.30 6.11 -5.21
CA TYR A 102 -9.15 6.42 -4.40
C TYR A 102 -8.07 5.38 -4.69
N TYR A 103 -6.80 5.77 -4.66
CA TYR A 103 -5.72 4.83 -4.90
C TYR A 103 -4.55 5.04 -3.94
N ILE A 104 -3.82 3.96 -3.71
CA ILE A 104 -2.55 3.95 -3.00
C ILE A 104 -1.44 3.45 -3.91
N LYS A 105 -0.20 3.83 -3.59
CA LYS A 105 1.00 3.28 -4.21
C LYS A 105 1.98 2.86 -3.12
N VAL A 106 2.29 1.57 -3.08
CA VAL A 106 3.40 1.00 -2.31
C VAL A 106 4.65 1.14 -3.17
N ARG A 107 5.69 1.73 -2.58
CA ARG A 107 6.96 2.05 -3.23
C ARG A 107 8.09 1.92 -2.21
N GLY A 108 9.31 1.78 -2.73
CA GLY A 108 10.52 1.59 -1.93
C GLY A 108 10.78 0.10 -1.70
N LYS A 109 12.06 -0.28 -1.74
CA LYS A 109 12.50 -1.68 -1.69
C LYS A 109 11.94 -2.41 -0.47
N GLU A 110 12.17 -1.87 0.72
CA GLU A 110 11.70 -2.45 1.99
C GLU A 110 10.16 -2.66 2.01
N ASN A 111 9.38 -1.68 1.59
CA ASN A 111 7.92 -1.80 1.55
C ASN A 111 7.43 -2.85 0.54
N ILE A 112 8.09 -2.92 -0.61
CA ILE A 112 7.74 -3.87 -1.68
C ILE A 112 8.11 -5.29 -1.26
N GLU A 113 9.27 -5.49 -0.63
CA GLU A 113 9.69 -6.76 -0.04
C GLU A 113 8.72 -7.21 1.06
N ARG A 114 8.36 -6.31 1.99
CA ARG A 114 7.35 -6.60 3.03
C ARG A 114 6.01 -7.01 2.43
N LEU A 115 5.54 -6.30 1.41
CA LEU A 115 4.29 -6.62 0.73
C LEU A 115 4.35 -7.99 0.04
N TYR A 116 5.46 -8.28 -0.64
CA TYR A 116 5.67 -9.56 -1.32
C TYR A 116 5.65 -10.72 -0.32
N HIS A 117 6.45 -10.65 0.75
CA HIS A 117 6.51 -11.67 1.78
C HIS A 117 5.16 -11.86 2.47
N TYR A 118 4.47 -10.78 2.79
CA TYR A 118 3.12 -10.83 3.36
C TYR A 118 2.12 -11.58 2.46
N PHE A 119 2.21 -11.37 1.14
CA PHE A 119 1.33 -12.02 0.18
C PHE A 119 1.65 -13.50 -0.05
N TYR A 120 2.93 -13.86 -0.11
CA TYR A 120 3.32 -15.13 -0.73
C TYR A 120 4.05 -16.11 0.20
N ASP A 121 4.59 -15.67 1.34
CA ASP A 121 5.31 -16.58 2.23
C ASP A 121 4.38 -17.67 2.80
N GLY A 122 4.73 -18.92 2.56
CA GLY A 122 3.97 -20.08 3.02
C GLY A 122 2.58 -20.22 2.39
N VAL A 123 2.34 -19.58 1.24
CA VAL A 123 1.06 -19.66 0.52
C VAL A 123 1.22 -20.61 -0.66
N ASP A 124 0.26 -21.52 -0.83
CA ASP A 124 0.22 -22.43 -1.98
C ASP A 124 0.06 -21.65 -3.30
N GLU A 125 0.77 -22.09 -4.35
CA GLU A 125 0.80 -21.39 -5.64
C GLU A 125 -0.58 -21.30 -6.32
N SER A 126 -1.50 -22.22 -6.00
CA SER A 126 -2.88 -22.18 -6.49
C SER A 126 -3.71 -21.01 -5.93
N MET A 127 -3.24 -20.35 -4.87
CA MET A 127 -3.98 -19.31 -4.15
C MET A 127 -3.64 -17.88 -4.58
N TYR A 128 -2.76 -17.70 -5.57
CA TYR A 128 -2.38 -16.38 -6.06
C TYR A 128 -2.19 -16.31 -7.58
N LEU A 129 -2.21 -15.09 -8.12
CA LEU A 129 -1.96 -14.89 -9.55
C LEU A 129 -0.46 -14.90 -9.86
N SER A 130 0.01 -15.96 -10.52
CA SER A 130 1.43 -16.15 -10.88
C SER A 130 2.01 -14.96 -11.65
N ARG A 131 1.22 -14.28 -12.49
CA ARG A 131 1.66 -13.07 -13.22
C ARG A 131 2.16 -11.95 -12.30
N LYS A 132 1.51 -11.75 -11.14
CA LYS A 132 1.87 -10.70 -10.17
C LYS A 132 3.07 -11.13 -9.35
N PHE A 133 3.07 -12.38 -8.90
CA PHE A 133 4.22 -13.01 -8.24
C PHE A 133 5.51 -12.89 -9.08
N ILE A 134 5.46 -13.28 -10.36
CA ILE A 134 6.60 -13.17 -11.29
C ILE A 134 7.05 -11.72 -11.44
N THR A 135 6.13 -10.77 -11.52
CA THR A 135 6.48 -9.34 -11.65
C THR A 135 7.23 -8.82 -10.43
N PHE A 136 6.85 -9.24 -9.21
CA PHE A 136 7.63 -8.95 -8.01
C PHE A 136 9.04 -9.54 -8.11
N GLY A 137 9.17 -10.83 -8.46
CA GLY A 137 10.46 -11.51 -8.61
C GLY A 137 11.39 -10.82 -9.61
N ILE A 138 10.89 -10.44 -10.79
CA ILE A 138 11.64 -9.66 -11.79
C ILE A 138 12.12 -8.33 -11.20
N GLY A 139 11.29 -7.67 -10.39
CA GLY A 139 11.67 -6.40 -9.78
C GLY A 139 12.80 -6.51 -8.76
N PHE A 140 12.88 -7.63 -8.03
CA PHE A 140 14.00 -7.89 -7.12
C PHE A 140 15.31 -8.16 -7.87
N ILE A 141 15.24 -8.87 -9.01
CA ILE A 141 16.42 -9.11 -9.86
C ILE A 141 16.94 -7.81 -10.48
N ARG A 142 16.04 -6.92 -10.93
CA ARG A 142 16.41 -5.66 -11.61
C ARG A 142 16.82 -4.53 -10.67
N GLY A 143 16.65 -4.71 -9.36
CA GLY A 143 16.84 -3.68 -8.32
C GLY A 143 17.72 -4.12 -7.14
N GLY A 144 18.58 -5.11 -7.36
CA GLY A 144 19.74 -5.40 -6.53
C GLY A 144 20.83 -4.35 -6.69
#